data_AF-A0A177MDL9-F1
#
_entry.id   AF-A0A177MDL9-F1
#
_cell.length_a   1.000
_cell.length_b   1.000
_cell.length_c   1.000
_cell.angle_alpha   90.00
_cell.angle_beta   90.00
_cell.angle_gamma   90.00
#
_symmetry.space_group_name_H-M   'P 1'
#
loop_
_entity.id
_entity.type
_entity.pdbx_description
1 polymer ?
#
loop_
_entity_poly.entity_id
_entity_poly.type
_entity_poly.pdbx_seq_one_letter_code
_entity_poly.pdbx_strand_id
1 'polypeptide(L)'
;MSRWIDQFNSHPFQTIWLQLKDELHATKVDDETILTDVNELARLKKVVGYIDGMIQSIDPELVPVGTWDSFRDQATNCNQQIASFNSNRNIGHITNANSHAENLLTYIRPYMVVNGKIGIALQKAIKGYADTIDEYGNSFRDKSHELLCEIKRLKEESEGSSQALNGIKQTVDEFYVELFGPDFNSGIQSKIRTLISDFETKYGTINSYYNETLIGDENNLSTKKEILIAKEGVIADQKSIKDILKSVEDKITELNDFHTTIFGELAENNTRSGGLSGEFDARLKALKKFEDDQKIKYKALNEEIETLLPGATSAGLATAYSEMKATFDAPIKNSTRLFYGSIGLLIAGTIFFSIEKVIWDSGITFVNPSDWDTILKSLVNKLPFYAPVLWLAFYATKRRSEFHRLQQEYAHKEAFAKSYKNYKQQLQDLEGSDTDLQTELIKKAIDAIAYNASQTLDKKHGDKMPIQEIIEKTVDKSISTISSIKKGESP
;
A
#
# COMPACT_ATOMS: atom_id res chain seq x y z
N MET A 1 -106.44 51.61 122.97
CA MET A 1 -105.66 50.37 122.75
C MET A 1 -104.87 50.10 124.01
N SER A 2 -104.71 48.83 124.37
CA SER A 2 -103.88 48.46 125.51
C SER A 2 -102.42 48.74 125.18
N ARG A 3 -101.66 49.25 126.15
CA ARG A 3 -100.21 49.50 126.04
C ARG A 3 -99.47 48.28 125.47
N TRP A 4 -99.92 47.07 125.83
CA TRP A 4 -99.30 45.82 125.41
C TRP A 4 -99.52 45.51 123.92
N ILE A 5 -100.67 45.88 123.34
CA ILE A 5 -100.96 45.73 121.91
C ILE A 5 -100.11 46.70 121.07
N ASP A 6 -99.99 47.95 121.51
CA ASP A 6 -99.16 48.94 120.83
C ASP A 6 -97.67 48.56 120.87
N GLN A 7 -97.22 48.03 122.02
CA GLN A 7 -95.87 47.48 122.17
C GLN A 7 -95.61 46.28 121.27
N PHE A 8 -96.59 45.37 121.11
CA PHE A 8 -96.48 44.20 120.25
C PHE A 8 -96.43 44.57 118.75
N ASN A 9 -97.28 45.49 118.30
CA ASN A 9 -97.34 45.90 116.89
C ASN A 9 -96.12 46.73 116.47
N SER A 10 -95.56 47.52 117.39
CA SER A 10 -94.36 48.32 117.14
C SER A 10 -93.05 47.60 117.48
N HIS A 11 -93.11 46.38 118.01
CA HIS A 11 -91.91 45.64 118.41
C HIS A 11 -91.05 45.29 117.18
N PRO A 12 -89.71 45.43 117.25
CA PRO A 12 -88.82 45.11 116.12
C PRO A 12 -88.92 43.68 115.58
N PHE A 13 -89.50 42.73 116.35
CA PHE A 13 -89.67 41.35 115.89
C PHE A 13 -90.58 41.25 114.66
N GLN A 14 -91.58 42.14 114.52
CA GLN A 14 -92.55 42.10 113.41
C GLN A 14 -91.84 42.23 112.06
N THR A 15 -90.91 43.19 111.96
CA THR A 15 -90.12 43.44 110.74
C THR A 15 -89.24 42.23 110.40
N ILE A 16 -88.53 41.70 111.40
CA ILE A 16 -87.61 40.57 111.21
C ILE A 16 -88.39 39.30 110.82
N TRP A 17 -89.58 39.10 111.39
CA TRP A 17 -90.44 37.96 111.07
C TRP A 17 -91.00 38.01 109.65
N LEU A 18 -91.38 39.20 109.17
CA LEU A 18 -91.79 39.38 107.77
C LEU A 18 -90.64 39.09 106.80
N GLN A 19 -89.46 39.66 107.06
CA GLN A 19 -88.25 39.41 106.26
C GLN A 19 -87.93 37.92 106.17
N LEU A 20 -87.94 37.22 107.31
CA LEU A 20 -87.70 35.78 107.38
C LEU A 20 -88.66 35.00 106.48
N LYS A 21 -89.95 35.31 106.51
CA LYS A 21 -90.95 34.62 105.68
C LYS A 21 -90.73 34.85 104.18
N ASP A 22 -90.41 36.07 103.79
CA ASP A 22 -90.20 36.42 102.39
C ASP A 22 -88.92 35.75 101.84
N GLU A 23 -87.82 35.81 102.60
CA GLU A 23 -86.57 35.13 102.24
C GLU A 23 -86.77 33.61 102.15
N LEU A 24 -87.42 33.00 103.14
CA LEU A 24 -87.66 31.57 103.17
C LEU A 24 -88.55 31.10 102.03
N HIS A 25 -89.55 31.90 101.63
CA HIS A 25 -90.42 31.56 100.51
C HIS A 25 -89.64 31.44 99.19
N ALA A 26 -88.68 32.34 98.96
CA ALA A 26 -87.84 32.36 97.77
C ALA A 26 -86.73 31.29 97.76
N THR A 27 -86.37 30.75 98.93
CA THR A 27 -85.32 29.74 99.05
C THR A 27 -85.64 28.44 98.31
N LYS A 28 -84.65 27.94 97.55
CA LYS A 28 -84.65 26.65 96.84
C LYS A 28 -83.35 25.88 97.08
N VAL A 29 -83.42 24.55 96.99
CA VAL A 29 -82.28 23.61 97.07
C VAL A 29 -81.68 23.43 95.67
N ASP A 30 -80.36 23.26 95.58
CA ASP A 30 -79.64 23.09 94.32
C ASP A 30 -79.79 21.69 93.72
N ASP A 31 -79.70 20.66 94.57
CA ASP A 31 -79.85 19.27 94.19
C ASP A 31 -81.18 18.70 94.69
N GLU A 32 -82.13 18.58 93.76
CA GLU A 32 -83.47 18.08 94.02
C GLU A 32 -83.51 16.55 94.24
N THR A 33 -82.40 15.85 93.96
CA THR A 33 -82.28 14.39 94.14
C THR A 33 -81.94 14.01 95.58
N ILE A 34 -81.39 14.95 96.35
CA ILE A 34 -81.06 14.75 97.74
C ILE A 34 -82.31 14.99 98.57
N LEU A 35 -83.05 13.90 98.79
CA LEU A 35 -84.34 13.92 99.51
C LEU A 35 -84.23 14.53 100.91
N THR A 36 -83.08 14.39 101.58
CA THR A 36 -82.82 14.99 102.90
C THR A 36 -82.85 16.50 102.85
N ASP A 37 -82.25 17.12 101.83
CA ASP A 37 -82.08 18.56 101.72
C ASP A 37 -83.42 19.23 101.39
N VAL A 38 -84.17 18.61 100.48
CA VAL A 38 -85.54 18.99 100.15
C VAL A 38 -86.44 18.89 101.39
N ASN A 39 -86.32 17.81 102.18
CA ASN A 39 -87.10 17.62 103.38
C ASN A 39 -86.79 18.65 104.48
N GLU A 40 -85.51 18.98 104.69
CA GLU A 40 -85.09 19.98 105.68
C GLU A 40 -85.65 21.37 105.35
N LEU A 41 -85.57 21.80 104.08
CA LEU A 41 -86.13 23.08 103.64
C LEU A 41 -87.66 23.09 103.72
N ALA A 42 -88.32 22.02 103.29
CA ALA A 42 -89.77 21.90 103.34
C ALA A 42 -90.27 21.89 104.80
N ARG A 43 -89.54 21.23 105.70
CA ARG A 43 -89.80 21.26 107.15
C ARG A 43 -89.69 22.67 107.70
N LEU A 44 -88.65 23.42 107.36
CA LEU A 44 -88.46 24.80 107.81
C LEU A 44 -89.64 25.68 107.37
N LYS A 45 -90.02 25.60 106.08
CA LYS A 45 -91.21 26.29 105.52
C LYS A 45 -92.48 25.94 106.30
N LYS A 46 -92.69 24.66 106.62
CA LYS A 46 -93.82 24.19 107.43
C LYS A 46 -93.80 24.78 108.85
N VAL A 47 -92.67 24.69 109.54
CA VAL A 47 -92.55 25.16 110.94
C VAL A 47 -92.75 26.67 111.02
N VAL A 48 -92.12 27.44 110.13
CA VAL A 48 -92.29 28.90 110.06
C VAL A 48 -93.73 29.29 109.72
N GLY A 49 -94.35 28.61 108.74
CA GLY A 49 -95.77 28.82 108.42
C GLY A 49 -96.70 28.52 109.60
N TYR A 50 -96.36 27.53 110.42
CA TYR A 50 -97.12 27.20 111.62
C TYR A 50 -96.94 28.23 112.75
N ILE A 51 -95.70 28.68 112.98
CA ILE A 51 -95.38 29.77 113.93
C ILE A 51 -96.12 31.06 113.54
N ASP A 52 -96.16 31.40 112.26
CA ASP A 52 -96.84 32.61 111.77
C ASP A 52 -98.32 32.60 112.12
N GLY A 53 -98.98 31.44 111.94
CA GLY A 53 -100.35 31.26 112.35
C GLY A 53 -100.57 31.29 113.86
N MET A 54 -99.60 30.81 114.65
CA MET A 54 -99.64 30.92 116.12
C MET A 54 -99.58 32.38 116.57
N ILE A 55 -98.63 33.17 116.04
CA ILE A 55 -98.49 34.60 116.37
C ILE A 55 -99.79 35.37 116.10
N GLN A 56 -100.46 35.08 114.99
CA GLN A 56 -101.75 35.71 114.64
C GLN A 56 -102.91 35.33 115.57
N SER A 57 -102.75 34.29 116.39
CA SER A 57 -103.79 33.76 117.28
C SER A 57 -103.56 34.06 118.77
N ILE A 58 -102.39 34.59 119.13
CA ILE A 58 -102.01 34.90 120.51
C ILE A 58 -102.64 36.22 120.95
N ASP A 59 -103.04 36.30 122.22
CA ASP A 59 -103.40 37.56 122.86
C ASP A 59 -102.12 38.26 123.35
N PRO A 60 -101.70 39.39 122.74
CA PRO A 60 -100.46 40.06 123.12
C PRO A 60 -100.44 40.57 124.56
N GLU A 61 -101.59 40.75 125.21
CA GLU A 61 -101.67 41.21 126.60
C GLU A 61 -101.22 40.14 127.60
N LEU A 62 -101.26 38.87 127.21
CA LEU A 62 -100.90 37.73 128.06
C LEU A 62 -99.43 37.33 127.93
N VAL A 63 -98.68 37.96 127.02
CA VAL A 63 -97.28 37.64 126.75
C VAL A 63 -96.35 38.66 127.41
N PRO A 64 -95.43 38.23 128.29
CA PRO A 64 -94.40 39.12 128.81
C PRO A 64 -93.56 39.75 127.69
N VAL A 65 -93.30 41.05 127.77
CA VAL A 65 -92.57 41.79 126.71
C VAL A 65 -91.20 41.18 126.41
N GLY A 66 -90.47 40.69 127.41
CA GLY A 66 -89.16 40.03 127.21
C GLY A 66 -89.21 38.72 126.40
N THR A 67 -90.39 38.12 126.24
CA THR A 67 -90.59 36.98 125.34
C THR A 67 -90.45 37.43 123.88
N TRP A 68 -90.89 38.64 123.51
CA TRP A 68 -90.73 39.18 122.16
C TRP A 68 -89.29 39.59 121.84
N ASP A 69 -88.51 40.00 122.84
CA ASP A 69 -87.06 40.18 122.71
C ASP A 69 -86.38 38.85 122.39
N SER A 70 -86.67 37.81 123.17
CA SER A 70 -86.11 36.47 122.96
C SER A 70 -86.53 35.88 121.60
N PHE A 71 -87.79 36.11 121.21
CA PHE A 71 -88.32 35.72 119.91
C PHE A 71 -87.62 36.45 118.77
N ARG A 72 -87.42 37.77 118.87
CA ARG A 72 -86.70 38.57 117.88
C ARG A 72 -85.28 38.03 117.68
N ASP A 73 -84.57 37.73 118.75
CA ASP A 73 -83.17 37.31 118.66
C ASP A 73 -83.06 35.94 117.94
N GLN A 74 -83.93 34.98 118.28
CA GLN A 74 -83.98 33.72 117.54
C GLN A 74 -84.46 33.88 116.09
N ALA A 75 -85.41 34.77 115.82
CA ALA A 75 -85.89 35.02 114.46
C ALA A 75 -84.80 35.69 113.61
N THR A 76 -83.99 36.56 114.21
CA THR A 76 -82.83 37.17 113.55
C THR A 76 -81.79 36.12 113.19
N ASN A 77 -81.46 35.22 114.13
CA ASN A 77 -80.53 34.13 113.87
C ASN A 77 -81.06 33.17 112.79
N CYS A 78 -82.35 32.83 112.85
CA CYS A 78 -82.98 32.00 111.82
C CYS A 78 -82.89 32.64 110.43
N ASN A 79 -83.20 33.94 110.32
CA ASN A 79 -83.09 34.66 109.05
C ASN A 79 -81.64 34.70 108.53
N GLN A 80 -80.66 34.93 109.40
CA GLN A 80 -79.24 34.90 109.01
C GLN A 80 -78.80 33.54 108.47
N GLN A 81 -79.30 32.45 109.05
CA GLN A 81 -79.04 31.11 108.52
C GLN A 81 -79.69 30.91 107.15
N ILE A 82 -80.93 31.37 106.95
CA ILE A 82 -81.60 31.33 105.64
C ILE A 82 -80.83 32.14 104.59
N ALA A 83 -80.41 33.36 104.93
CA ALA A 83 -79.59 34.21 104.06
C ALA A 83 -78.24 33.55 103.72
N SER A 84 -77.59 32.91 104.70
CA SER A 84 -76.33 32.20 104.50
C SER A 84 -76.51 31.01 103.55
N PHE A 85 -77.58 30.24 103.72
CA PHE A 85 -77.92 29.16 102.77
C PHE A 85 -78.15 29.70 101.36
N ASN A 86 -78.91 30.79 101.21
CA ASN A 86 -79.16 31.39 99.90
C ASN A 86 -77.86 31.87 99.22
N SER A 87 -76.82 32.21 99.99
CA SER A 87 -75.52 32.65 99.48
C SER A 87 -74.57 31.51 99.13
N ASN A 88 -74.47 30.48 99.98
CA ASN A 88 -73.41 29.46 99.86
C ASN A 88 -73.93 28.03 99.64
N ARG A 89 -75.26 27.85 99.68
CA ARG A 89 -75.96 26.61 99.40
C ARG A 89 -75.61 25.43 100.32
N ASN A 90 -74.98 25.70 101.47
CA ASN A 90 -74.67 24.66 102.45
C ASN A 90 -75.90 24.31 103.29
N ILE A 91 -76.45 23.10 103.10
CA ILE A 91 -77.67 22.63 103.78
C ILE A 91 -77.58 22.67 105.31
N GLY A 92 -76.39 22.63 105.89
CA GLY A 92 -76.20 22.80 107.34
C GLY A 92 -76.80 24.10 107.88
N HIS A 93 -76.87 25.16 107.07
CA HIS A 93 -77.56 26.39 107.42
C HIS A 93 -79.08 26.21 107.55
N ILE A 94 -79.71 25.40 106.69
CA ILE A 94 -81.15 25.08 106.83
C ILE A 94 -81.40 24.23 108.06
N THR A 95 -80.54 23.26 108.36
CA THR A 95 -80.63 22.47 109.60
C THR A 95 -80.52 23.37 110.83
N ASN A 96 -79.58 24.33 110.84
CA ASN A 96 -79.44 25.29 111.93
C ASN A 96 -80.64 26.26 112.01
N ALA A 97 -81.16 26.72 110.87
CA ALA A 97 -82.38 27.53 110.82
C ALA A 97 -83.58 26.77 111.39
N ASN A 98 -83.69 25.47 111.11
CA ASN A 98 -84.68 24.58 111.71
C ASN A 98 -84.56 24.53 113.24
N SER A 99 -83.34 24.43 113.78
CA SER A 99 -83.12 24.51 115.24
C SER A 99 -83.55 25.86 115.83
N HIS A 100 -83.27 26.98 115.16
CA HIS A 100 -83.76 28.29 115.60
C HIS A 100 -85.29 28.39 115.54
N ALA A 101 -85.92 27.85 114.48
CA ALA A 101 -87.38 27.80 114.36
C ALA A 101 -88.03 26.94 115.44
N GLU A 102 -87.40 25.86 115.86
CA GLU A 102 -87.84 25.06 117.02
C GLU A 102 -87.79 25.86 118.32
N ASN A 103 -86.71 26.62 118.55
CA ASN A 103 -86.62 27.50 119.70
C ASN A 103 -87.71 28.58 119.69
N LEU A 104 -88.04 29.15 118.53
CA LEU A 104 -89.14 30.10 118.38
C LEU A 104 -90.48 29.53 118.86
N LEU A 105 -90.76 28.25 118.58
CA LEU A 105 -91.97 27.60 119.08
C LEU A 105 -92.03 27.59 120.60
N THR A 106 -90.89 27.39 121.29
CA THR A 106 -90.88 27.29 122.75
C THR A 106 -91.30 28.57 123.46
N TYR A 107 -91.03 29.74 122.86
CA TYR A 107 -91.37 31.03 123.46
C TYR A 107 -92.87 31.35 123.40
N ILE A 108 -93.51 30.98 122.30
CA ILE A 108 -94.91 31.38 122.04
C ILE A 108 -95.92 30.30 122.45
N ARG A 109 -95.49 29.04 122.55
CA ARG A 109 -96.35 27.90 122.89
C ARG A 109 -97.05 28.02 124.25
N PRO A 110 -96.43 28.54 125.33
CA PRO A 110 -97.12 28.70 126.63
C PRO A 110 -98.30 29.68 126.59
N TYR A 111 -98.29 30.62 125.65
CA TYR A 111 -99.26 31.70 125.54
C TYR A 111 -100.28 31.50 124.41
N MET A 112 -100.25 30.33 123.76
CA MET A 112 -101.20 30.02 122.69
C MET A 112 -102.60 29.82 123.27
N VAL A 113 -103.58 30.53 122.72
CA VAL A 113 -104.99 30.24 122.99
C VAL A 113 -105.41 29.14 122.02
N VAL A 114 -105.86 27.99 122.54
CA VAL A 114 -106.37 26.88 121.70
C VAL A 114 -107.73 27.29 121.13
N ASN A 115 -107.71 28.09 120.08
CA ASN A 115 -108.86 28.44 119.26
C ASN A 115 -108.73 27.75 117.89
N GLY A 116 -109.86 27.37 117.27
CA GLY A 116 -109.91 26.64 115.99
C GLY A 116 -109.13 27.26 114.81
N LYS A 117 -108.73 28.53 114.92
CA LYS A 117 -107.84 29.23 113.97
C LYS A 117 -106.45 28.57 113.84
N ILE A 118 -105.93 27.91 114.87
CA ILE A 118 -104.64 27.19 114.82
C ILE A 118 -104.71 25.98 113.87
N GLY A 119 -105.87 25.33 113.76
CA GLY A 119 -106.07 24.21 112.82
C GLY A 119 -105.91 24.63 111.35
N ILE A 120 -106.38 25.83 111.00
CA ILE A 120 -106.24 26.42 109.66
C ILE A 120 -104.77 26.72 109.34
N ALA A 121 -104.02 27.23 110.32
CA ALA A 121 -102.58 27.48 110.19
C ALA A 121 -101.79 26.18 109.94
N LEU A 122 -102.11 25.11 110.67
CA LEU A 122 -101.50 23.80 110.47
C LEU A 122 -101.79 23.25 109.06
N GLN A 123 -103.04 23.37 108.59
CA GLN A 123 -103.43 22.93 107.25
C GLN A 123 -102.66 23.69 106.16
N LYS A 124 -102.51 25.02 106.30
CA LYS A 124 -101.73 25.85 105.37
C LYS A 124 -100.25 25.47 105.35
N ALA A 125 -99.67 25.17 106.51
CA ALA A 125 -98.28 24.73 106.64
C ALA A 125 -98.04 23.33 106.02
N ILE A 126 -98.97 22.38 106.22
CA ILE A 126 -98.91 21.05 105.59
C ILE A 126 -99.04 21.17 104.07
N LYS A 127 -99.93 22.03 103.58
CA LYS A 127 -100.06 22.30 102.15
C LYS A 127 -98.77 22.88 101.55
N GLY A 128 -98.15 23.87 102.20
CA GLY A 128 -96.89 24.45 101.73
C GLY A 128 -95.73 23.44 101.69
N TYR A 129 -95.71 22.47 102.61
CA TYR A 129 -94.78 21.33 102.55
C TYR A 129 -95.05 20.46 101.32
N ALA A 130 -96.30 20.05 101.10
CA ALA A 130 -96.68 19.21 99.97
C ALA A 130 -96.39 19.89 98.61
N ASP A 131 -96.76 21.17 98.47
CA ASP A 131 -96.53 21.95 97.25
C ASP A 131 -95.02 22.05 96.93
N THR A 132 -94.17 22.21 97.94
CA THR A 132 -92.71 22.26 97.78
C THR A 132 -92.18 20.92 97.26
N ILE A 133 -92.66 19.80 97.81
CA ILE A 133 -92.25 18.45 97.38
C ILE A 133 -92.69 18.15 95.94
N ASP A 134 -93.92 18.52 95.57
CA ASP A 134 -94.45 18.32 94.22
C ASP A 134 -93.72 19.17 93.17
N GLU A 135 -93.32 20.39 93.50
CA GLU A 135 -92.52 21.26 92.60
C GLU A 135 -91.18 20.58 92.25
N TYR A 136 -90.46 20.08 93.25
CA TYR A 136 -89.20 19.36 93.05
C TYR A 136 -89.39 18.03 92.33
N GLY A 137 -90.46 17.28 92.63
CA GLY A 137 -90.76 16.03 91.93
C GLY A 137 -90.98 16.22 90.43
N ASN A 138 -91.64 17.31 90.02
CA ASN A 138 -91.85 17.64 88.61
C ASN A 138 -90.57 18.14 87.93
N SER A 139 -89.81 19.03 88.58
CA SER A 139 -88.55 19.55 88.04
C SER A 139 -87.51 18.43 87.83
N PHE A 140 -87.38 17.51 88.79
CA PHE A 140 -86.53 16.32 88.62
C PHE A 140 -86.94 15.45 87.42
N ARG A 141 -88.24 15.21 87.24
CA ARG A 141 -88.76 14.42 86.11
C ARG A 141 -88.43 15.08 84.77
N ASP A 142 -88.63 16.38 84.66
CA ASP A 142 -88.45 17.11 83.41
C ASP A 142 -86.95 17.19 83.04
N LYS A 143 -86.06 17.48 84.02
CA LYS A 143 -84.60 17.40 83.85
C LYS A 143 -84.14 16.00 83.44
N SER A 144 -84.70 14.96 84.05
CA SER A 144 -84.39 13.57 83.71
C SER A 144 -84.80 13.22 82.27
N HIS A 145 -85.94 13.75 81.81
CA HIS A 145 -86.40 13.55 80.44
C HIS A 145 -85.48 14.25 79.42
N GLU A 146 -85.06 15.49 79.71
CA GLU A 146 -84.14 16.26 78.87
C GLU A 146 -82.79 15.52 78.72
N LEU A 147 -82.20 15.06 79.83
CA LEU A 147 -80.97 14.27 79.82
C LEU A 147 -81.11 12.98 79.02
N LEU A 148 -82.24 12.27 79.13
CA LEU A 148 -82.49 11.06 78.33
C LEU A 148 -82.58 11.36 76.83
N CYS A 149 -83.18 12.48 76.45
CA CYS A 149 -83.23 12.91 75.05
C CYS A 149 -81.83 13.27 74.53
N GLU A 150 -81.02 13.95 75.33
CA GLU A 150 -79.63 14.26 74.97
C GLU A 150 -78.79 13.00 74.81
N ILE A 151 -78.90 12.03 75.74
CA ILE A 151 -78.22 10.74 75.65
C ILE A 151 -78.59 9.99 74.37
N LYS A 152 -79.88 9.98 73.99
CA LYS A 152 -80.33 9.35 72.74
C LYS A 152 -79.72 10.01 71.51
N ARG A 153 -79.72 11.34 71.45
CA ARG A 153 -79.10 12.10 70.34
C ARG A 153 -77.61 11.78 70.22
N LEU A 154 -76.88 11.81 71.34
CA LEU A 154 -75.44 11.51 71.35
C LEU A 154 -75.15 10.06 70.91
N LYS A 155 -76.00 9.12 71.29
CA LYS A 155 -75.90 7.73 70.83
C LYS A 155 -76.05 7.64 69.31
N GLU A 156 -77.08 8.26 68.74
CA GLU A 156 -77.31 8.26 67.29
C GLU A 156 -76.15 8.91 66.51
N GLU A 157 -75.61 10.02 67.00
CA GLU A 157 -74.43 10.68 66.42
C GLU A 157 -73.17 9.80 66.49
N SER A 158 -72.98 9.09 67.60
CA SER A 158 -71.86 8.15 67.76
C SER A 158 -71.99 6.94 66.82
N GLU A 159 -73.20 6.41 66.63
CA GLU A 159 -73.46 5.30 65.70
C GLU A 159 -73.22 5.74 64.25
N GLY A 160 -73.67 6.92 63.86
CA GLY A 160 -73.40 7.51 62.54
C GLY A 160 -71.91 7.72 62.28
N SER A 161 -71.19 8.24 63.27
CA SER A 161 -69.72 8.42 63.19
C SER A 161 -68.98 7.09 63.05
N SER A 162 -69.41 6.05 63.76
CA SER A 162 -68.84 4.70 63.67
C SER A 162 -69.03 4.08 62.28
N GLN A 163 -70.21 4.25 61.68
CA GLN A 163 -70.46 3.79 60.31
C GLN A 163 -69.57 4.52 59.29
N ALA A 164 -69.43 5.84 59.42
CA ALA A 164 -68.54 6.62 58.55
C ALA A 164 -67.08 6.17 58.67
N LEU A 165 -66.59 5.91 59.90
CA LEU A 165 -65.25 5.39 60.13
C LEU A 165 -65.02 4.02 59.50
N ASN A 166 -66.01 3.12 59.56
CA ASN A 166 -65.92 1.82 58.90
C ASN A 166 -65.87 1.96 57.37
N GLY A 167 -66.65 2.88 56.79
CA GLY A 167 -66.59 3.20 55.37
C GLY A 167 -65.22 3.73 54.94
N ILE A 168 -64.67 4.70 55.68
CA ILE A 168 -63.33 5.23 55.42
C ILE A 168 -62.27 4.14 55.53
N LYS A 169 -62.34 3.29 56.56
CA LYS A 169 -61.41 2.18 56.74
C LYS A 169 -61.43 1.23 55.55
N GLN A 170 -62.62 0.86 55.06
CA GLN A 170 -62.74 0.00 53.88
C GLN A 170 -62.08 0.64 52.64
N THR A 171 -62.33 1.93 52.40
CA THR A 171 -61.70 2.64 51.29
C THR A 171 -60.17 2.70 51.42
N VAL A 172 -59.66 2.89 52.64
CA VAL A 172 -58.20 2.86 52.90
C VAL A 172 -57.63 1.46 52.61
N ASP A 173 -58.32 0.39 53.02
CA ASP A 173 -57.90 -0.99 52.76
C ASP A 173 -57.88 -1.29 51.25
N GLU A 174 -58.90 -0.83 50.50
CA GLU A 174 -58.96 -0.95 49.04
C GLU A 174 -57.80 -0.22 48.35
N PHE A 175 -57.53 1.04 48.73
CA PHE A 175 -56.38 1.79 48.20
C PHE A 175 -55.05 1.14 48.55
N TYR A 176 -54.93 0.57 49.75
CA TYR A 176 -53.72 -0.13 50.17
C TYR A 176 -53.44 -1.35 49.30
N VAL A 177 -54.47 -2.16 49.02
CA VAL A 177 -54.36 -3.32 48.12
C VAL A 177 -54.05 -2.89 46.69
N GLU A 178 -54.61 -1.79 46.20
CA GLU A 178 -54.28 -1.29 44.86
C GLU A 178 -52.82 -0.82 44.75
N LEU A 179 -52.36 -0.04 45.73
CA LEU A 179 -51.03 0.56 45.72
C LEU A 179 -49.91 -0.48 45.94
N PHE A 180 -50.12 -1.40 46.88
CA PHE A 180 -49.09 -2.35 47.33
C PHE A 180 -49.35 -3.79 46.87
N GLY A 181 -50.59 -4.16 46.55
CA GLY A 181 -50.99 -5.53 46.27
C GLY A 181 -51.29 -6.31 47.56
N PRO A 182 -52.05 -7.41 47.50
CA PRO A 182 -52.34 -8.25 48.67
C PRO A 182 -51.09 -8.90 49.29
N ASP A 183 -50.01 -9.01 48.52
CA ASP A 183 -48.74 -9.66 48.86
C ASP A 183 -47.56 -8.68 48.93
N PHE A 184 -47.83 -7.38 48.92
CA PHE A 184 -46.83 -6.30 48.88
C PHE A 184 -45.95 -6.24 47.62
N ASN A 185 -46.18 -7.12 46.65
CA ASN A 185 -45.30 -7.31 45.50
C ASN A 185 -46.03 -7.30 44.15
N SER A 186 -47.36 -7.14 44.13
CA SER A 186 -48.18 -7.16 42.91
C SER A 186 -48.92 -5.85 42.61
N GLY A 187 -48.90 -4.90 43.55
CA GLY A 187 -49.56 -3.60 43.40
C GLY A 187 -48.87 -2.66 42.41
N ILE A 188 -49.45 -1.47 42.25
CA ILE A 188 -48.94 -0.42 41.35
C ILE A 188 -47.47 -0.09 41.65
N GLN A 189 -47.08 -0.03 42.93
CA GLN A 189 -45.69 0.28 43.31
C GLN A 189 -44.69 -0.72 42.71
N SER A 190 -45.01 -2.02 42.77
CA SER A 190 -44.14 -3.07 42.23
C SER A 190 -44.03 -2.96 40.70
N LYS A 191 -45.17 -2.76 40.02
CA LYS A 191 -45.19 -2.55 38.56
C LYS A 191 -44.34 -1.36 38.13
N ILE A 192 -44.39 -0.24 38.86
CA ILE A 192 -43.54 0.93 38.61
C ILE A 192 -42.07 0.59 38.80
N ARG A 193 -41.70 -0.13 39.87
CA ARG A 193 -40.30 -0.55 40.10
C ARG A 193 -39.79 -1.46 38.98
N THR A 194 -40.59 -2.43 38.55
CA THR A 194 -40.24 -3.29 37.40
C THR A 194 -40.07 -2.46 36.13
N LEU A 195 -40.98 -1.53 35.85
CA LEU A 195 -40.89 -0.66 34.69
C LEU A 195 -39.62 0.19 34.70
N ILE A 196 -39.26 0.77 35.86
CA ILE A 196 -38.01 1.53 36.03
C ILE A 196 -36.79 0.64 35.78
N SER A 197 -36.75 -0.55 36.37
CA SER A 197 -35.67 -1.52 36.17
C SER A 197 -35.52 -1.93 34.70
N ASP A 198 -36.63 -2.15 34.01
CA ASP A 198 -36.65 -2.45 32.58
C ASP A 198 -36.13 -1.28 31.74
N PHE A 199 -36.50 -0.04 32.10
CA PHE A 199 -36.01 1.17 31.43
C PHE A 199 -34.50 1.36 31.63
N GLU A 200 -33.99 1.20 32.86
CA GLU A 200 -32.56 1.30 33.16
C GLU A 200 -31.75 0.25 32.41
N THR A 201 -32.26 -0.99 32.37
CA THR A 201 -31.64 -2.09 31.63
C THR A 201 -31.59 -1.77 30.13
N LYS A 202 -32.73 -1.41 29.53
CA LYS A 202 -32.81 -1.05 28.11
C LYS A 202 -31.95 0.15 27.77
N TYR A 203 -31.93 1.17 28.61
CA TYR A 203 -31.06 2.33 28.45
C TYR A 203 -29.58 1.94 28.46
N GLY A 204 -29.17 1.10 29.42
CA GLY A 204 -27.81 0.55 29.47
C GLY A 204 -27.44 -0.22 28.21
N THR A 205 -28.33 -1.09 27.72
CA THR A 205 -28.13 -1.84 26.47
C THR A 205 -28.01 -0.91 25.26
N ILE A 206 -28.89 0.08 25.12
CA ILE A 206 -28.84 1.07 24.04
C ILE A 206 -27.52 1.84 24.08
N ASN A 207 -27.09 2.27 25.26
CA ASN A 207 -25.84 3.01 25.41
C ASN A 207 -24.61 2.15 25.09
N SER A 208 -24.63 0.87 25.46
CA SER A 208 -23.60 -0.09 25.06
C SER A 208 -23.50 -0.20 23.53
N TYR A 209 -24.64 -0.42 22.83
CA TYR A 209 -24.66 -0.47 21.37
C TYR A 209 -24.23 0.83 20.72
N TYR A 210 -24.65 1.97 21.27
CA TYR A 210 -24.27 3.29 20.79
C TYR A 210 -22.75 3.48 20.87
N ASN A 211 -22.14 3.12 22.00
CA ASN A 211 -20.70 3.21 22.18
C ASN A 211 -19.98 2.26 21.22
N GLU A 212 -20.34 0.98 21.18
CA GLU A 212 -19.72 -0.01 20.29
C GLU A 212 -19.81 0.39 18.81
N THR A 213 -20.96 0.90 18.37
CA THR A 213 -21.20 1.21 16.96
C THR A 213 -20.58 2.54 16.53
N LEU A 214 -20.66 3.58 17.37
CA LEU A 214 -20.39 4.96 16.95
C LEU A 214 -19.16 5.60 17.60
N ILE A 215 -18.93 5.39 18.90
CA ILE A 215 -17.87 6.11 19.64
C ILE A 215 -16.61 5.27 19.83
N GLY A 216 -16.76 4.05 20.33
CA GLY A 216 -15.68 3.16 20.77
C GLY A 216 -15.42 3.33 22.27
N ASP A 217 -14.39 2.65 22.75
CA ASP A 217 -13.85 2.80 24.10
C ASP A 217 -12.33 3.03 24.04
N GLU A 218 -11.65 3.11 25.19
CA GLU A 218 -10.20 3.35 25.23
C GLU A 218 -9.38 2.22 24.56
N ASN A 219 -9.93 1.00 24.50
CA ASN A 219 -9.26 -0.20 24.00
C ASN A 219 -9.75 -0.62 22.62
N ASN A 220 -11.00 -0.31 22.27
CA ASN A 220 -11.69 -0.78 21.06
C ASN A 220 -12.18 0.39 20.22
N LEU A 221 -11.91 0.33 18.92
CA LEU A 221 -12.46 1.26 17.95
C LEU A 221 -13.96 0.99 17.76
N SER A 222 -14.75 2.03 17.48
CA SER A 222 -16.14 1.80 17.07
C SER A 222 -16.22 1.09 15.73
N THR A 223 -17.29 0.33 15.51
CA THR A 223 -17.58 -0.28 14.20
C THR A 223 -17.53 0.75 13.08
N LYS A 224 -18.06 1.96 13.31
CA LYS A 224 -17.97 3.07 12.35
C LYS A 224 -16.53 3.42 11.99
N LYS A 225 -15.65 3.49 12.98
CA LYS A 225 -14.23 3.85 12.78
C LYS A 225 -13.46 2.72 12.11
N GLU A 226 -13.74 1.46 12.46
CA GLU A 226 -13.19 0.30 11.75
C GLU A 226 -13.59 0.28 10.27
N ILE A 227 -14.87 0.53 9.97
CA ILE A 227 -15.35 0.63 8.58
C ILE A 227 -14.65 1.77 7.82
N LEU A 228 -14.41 2.92 8.48
CA LEU A 228 -13.67 4.02 7.85
C LEU A 228 -12.23 3.64 7.53
N ILE A 229 -11.53 2.99 8.47
CA ILE A 229 -10.15 2.50 8.26
C ILE A 229 -10.13 1.46 7.13
N ALA A 230 -11.06 0.51 7.12
CA ALA A 230 -11.17 -0.49 6.06
C ALA A 230 -11.44 0.16 4.69
N LYS A 231 -12.32 1.17 4.64
CA LYS A 231 -12.59 1.94 3.43
C LYS A 231 -11.36 2.67 2.92
N GLU A 232 -10.60 3.32 3.81
CA GLU A 232 -9.34 3.99 3.44
C GLU A 232 -8.31 2.98 2.91
N GLY A 233 -8.18 1.81 3.54
CA GLY A 233 -7.34 0.70 3.07
C GLY A 233 -7.74 0.23 1.67
N VAL A 234 -9.03 -0.02 1.43
CA VAL A 234 -9.55 -0.43 0.11
C VAL A 234 -9.25 0.62 -0.97
N ILE A 235 -9.37 1.92 -0.65
CA ILE A 235 -9.04 3.00 -1.60
C ILE A 235 -7.54 3.00 -1.92
N ALA A 236 -6.68 2.80 -0.92
CA ALA A 236 -5.24 2.71 -1.10
C ALA A 236 -4.84 1.50 -1.96
N ASP A 237 -5.42 0.33 -1.68
CA ASP A 237 -5.20 -0.89 -2.45
C ASP A 237 -5.68 -0.75 -3.89
N GLN A 238 -6.85 -0.15 -4.10
CA GLN A 238 -7.38 0.14 -5.44
C GLN A 238 -6.41 1.01 -6.25
N LYS A 239 -5.80 2.02 -5.61
CA LYS A 239 -4.79 2.86 -6.25
C LYS A 239 -3.53 2.06 -6.61
N SER A 240 -3.03 1.25 -5.68
CA SER A 240 -1.87 0.38 -5.89
C SER A 240 -2.10 -0.60 -7.05
N ILE A 241 -3.26 -1.27 -7.08
CA ILE A 241 -3.65 -2.18 -8.17
C ILE A 241 -3.68 -1.46 -9.51
N LYS A 242 -4.22 -0.22 -9.56
CA LYS A 242 -4.25 0.57 -10.79
C LYS A 242 -2.84 0.90 -11.29
N ASP A 243 -1.93 1.25 -10.39
CA ASP A 243 -0.54 1.54 -10.73
C ASP A 243 0.21 0.28 -11.21
N ILE A 244 -0.02 -0.88 -10.57
CA ILE A 244 0.53 -2.17 -11.00
C ILE A 244 -0.02 -2.57 -12.38
N LEU A 245 -1.33 -2.46 -12.60
CA LEU A 245 -1.96 -2.78 -13.89
C LEU A 245 -1.36 -1.93 -15.01
N LYS A 246 -1.17 -0.63 -14.76
CA LYS A 246 -0.51 0.26 -15.72
C LYS A 246 0.92 -0.19 -16.01
N SER A 247 1.70 -0.53 -14.99
CA SER A 247 3.07 -1.04 -15.19
C SER A 247 3.10 -2.36 -15.96
N VAL A 248 2.13 -3.25 -15.74
CA VAL A 248 2.01 -4.51 -16.49
C VAL A 248 1.65 -4.23 -17.94
N GLU A 249 0.71 -3.31 -18.20
CA GLU A 249 0.34 -2.88 -19.55
C GLU A 249 1.54 -2.28 -20.31
N ASP A 250 2.33 -1.43 -19.65
CA ASP A 250 3.57 -0.87 -20.21
C ASP A 250 4.58 -1.98 -20.56
N LYS A 251 4.79 -2.96 -19.66
CA LYS A 251 5.68 -4.11 -19.91
C LYS A 251 5.19 -5.04 -21.01
N ILE A 252 3.87 -5.25 -21.12
CA ILE A 252 3.29 -6.05 -22.21
C ILE A 252 3.52 -5.35 -23.55
N THR A 253 3.35 -4.03 -23.59
CA THR A 253 3.65 -3.22 -24.78
C THR A 253 5.14 -3.34 -25.15
N GLU A 254 6.04 -3.15 -24.19
CA GLU A 254 7.49 -3.30 -24.40
C GLU A 254 7.86 -4.71 -24.89
N LEU A 255 7.26 -5.75 -24.31
CA LEU A 255 7.48 -7.13 -24.72
C LEU A 255 6.96 -7.39 -26.13
N ASN A 256 5.78 -6.85 -26.49
CA ASN A 256 5.24 -6.96 -27.84
C ASN A 256 6.11 -6.24 -28.86
N ASP A 257 6.62 -5.06 -28.53
CA ASP A 257 7.55 -4.30 -29.38
C ASP A 257 8.87 -5.05 -29.56
N PHE A 258 9.43 -5.60 -28.48
CA PHE A 258 10.61 -6.46 -28.53
C PHE A 258 10.35 -7.68 -29.42
N HIS A 259 9.23 -8.37 -29.22
CA HIS A 259 8.89 -9.57 -29.95
C HIS A 259 8.65 -9.29 -31.45
N THR A 260 8.09 -8.11 -31.77
CA THR A 260 7.92 -7.61 -33.15
C THR A 260 9.27 -7.24 -33.76
N THR A 261 10.19 -6.65 -32.99
CA THR A 261 11.55 -6.30 -33.45
C THR A 261 12.39 -7.54 -33.77
N ILE A 262 12.36 -8.55 -32.89
CA ILE A 262 13.14 -9.78 -33.06
C ILE A 262 12.58 -10.65 -34.18
N PHE A 263 11.26 -10.87 -34.20
CA PHE A 263 10.64 -11.88 -35.07
C PHE A 263 9.81 -11.31 -36.22
N GLY A 264 9.55 -10.00 -36.27
CA GLY A 264 8.69 -9.36 -37.26
C GLY A 264 7.21 -9.29 -36.84
N GLU A 265 6.41 -8.56 -37.63
CA GLU A 265 4.97 -8.44 -37.44
C GLU A 265 4.26 -9.78 -37.68
N LEU A 266 3.20 -10.03 -36.90
CA LEU A 266 2.37 -11.23 -37.04
C LEU A 266 1.34 -10.99 -38.15
N ALA A 267 1.42 -11.75 -39.25
CA ALA A 267 0.40 -11.72 -40.29
C ALA A 267 -0.82 -12.59 -39.93
N GLU A 268 -1.97 -12.35 -40.57
CA GLU A 268 -3.24 -13.06 -40.33
C GLU A 268 -3.16 -14.60 -40.47
N ASN A 269 -2.16 -15.11 -41.18
CA ASN A 269 -1.92 -16.54 -41.39
C ASN A 269 -1.03 -17.20 -40.32
N ASN A 270 -0.81 -16.52 -39.18
CA ASN A 270 0.07 -16.98 -38.10
C ASN A 270 1.55 -17.15 -38.50
N THR A 271 1.96 -16.59 -39.65
CA THR A 271 3.36 -16.55 -40.06
C THR A 271 3.95 -15.17 -39.78
N ARG A 272 5.20 -15.16 -39.35
CA ARG A 272 5.95 -13.93 -39.09
C ARG A 272 6.89 -13.64 -40.24
N SER A 273 6.92 -12.38 -40.64
CA SER A 273 7.71 -11.91 -41.77
C SER A 273 8.55 -10.71 -41.33
N GLY A 274 9.85 -10.74 -41.61
CA GLY A 274 10.79 -9.67 -41.25
C GLY A 274 11.50 -9.88 -39.90
N GLY A 275 11.81 -8.77 -39.22
CA GLY A 275 12.56 -8.76 -37.96
C GLY A 275 14.05 -9.11 -38.09
N LEU A 276 14.79 -8.98 -36.99
CA LEU A 276 16.22 -9.34 -36.94
C LEU A 276 16.45 -10.82 -37.30
N SER A 277 15.57 -11.72 -36.88
CA SER A 277 15.68 -13.15 -37.19
C SER A 277 15.62 -13.41 -38.70
N GLY A 278 14.67 -12.78 -39.40
CA GLY A 278 14.56 -12.89 -40.86
C GLY A 278 15.78 -12.30 -41.58
N GLU A 279 16.34 -11.19 -41.09
CA GLU A 279 17.55 -10.59 -41.65
C GLU A 279 18.79 -11.46 -41.42
N PHE A 280 18.93 -12.10 -40.25
CA PHE A 280 20.01 -13.06 -40.01
C PHE A 280 19.93 -14.25 -40.96
N ASP A 281 18.76 -14.83 -41.18
CA ASP A 281 18.57 -15.92 -42.15
C ASP A 281 18.93 -15.49 -43.57
N ALA A 282 18.54 -14.27 -43.97
CA ALA A 282 18.89 -13.72 -45.26
C ALA A 282 20.40 -13.50 -45.41
N ARG A 283 21.08 -12.93 -44.40
CA ARG A 283 22.53 -12.74 -44.40
C ARG A 283 23.28 -14.07 -44.38
N LEU A 284 22.80 -15.07 -43.64
CA LEU A 284 23.39 -16.41 -43.62
C LEU A 284 23.33 -17.06 -45.01
N LYS A 285 22.18 -16.95 -45.70
CA LYS A 285 22.02 -17.41 -47.08
C LYS A 285 22.94 -16.64 -48.04
N ALA A 286 23.05 -15.32 -47.89
CA ALA A 286 23.94 -14.50 -48.70
C ALA A 286 25.41 -14.87 -48.49
N LEU A 287 25.84 -15.11 -47.25
CA LEU A 287 27.19 -15.55 -46.90
C LEU A 287 27.52 -16.92 -47.49
N LYS A 288 26.62 -17.90 -47.38
CA LYS A 288 26.80 -19.20 -48.04
C LYS A 288 26.95 -19.07 -49.55
N LYS A 289 26.08 -18.27 -50.18
CA LYS A 289 26.17 -18.02 -51.62
C LYS A 289 27.49 -17.36 -52.01
N PHE A 290 27.96 -16.40 -51.22
CA PHE A 290 29.26 -15.77 -51.43
C PHE A 290 30.42 -16.76 -51.28
N GLU A 291 30.38 -17.64 -50.28
CA GLU A 291 31.37 -18.71 -50.08
C GLU A 291 31.46 -19.63 -51.31
N ASP A 292 30.31 -20.07 -51.82
CA ASP A 292 30.22 -20.94 -53.00
C ASP A 292 30.76 -20.23 -54.25
N ASP A 293 30.38 -18.97 -54.48
CA ASP A 293 30.88 -18.17 -55.60
C ASP A 293 32.41 -17.98 -55.56
N GLN A 294 33.00 -17.81 -54.37
CA GLN A 294 34.45 -17.69 -54.22
C GLN A 294 35.18 -19.01 -54.50
N LYS A 295 34.65 -20.15 -54.04
CA LYS A 295 35.23 -21.47 -54.36
C LYS A 295 35.32 -21.71 -55.86
N ILE A 296 34.28 -21.32 -56.60
CA ILE A 296 34.23 -21.46 -58.07
C ILE A 296 35.33 -20.60 -58.72
N LYS A 297 35.47 -19.33 -58.32
CA LYS A 297 36.48 -18.41 -58.88
C LYS A 297 37.91 -18.87 -58.64
N TYR A 298 38.22 -19.32 -57.42
CA TYR A 298 39.56 -19.80 -57.10
C TYR A 298 39.97 -21.02 -57.92
N LYS A 299 39.04 -21.96 -58.14
CA LYS A 299 39.30 -23.14 -58.95
C LYS A 299 39.60 -22.80 -60.41
N ALA A 300 38.80 -21.92 -61.01
CA ALA A 300 38.98 -21.48 -62.40
C ALA A 300 40.33 -20.77 -62.62
N LEU A 301 40.74 -19.91 -61.70
CA LEU A 301 42.02 -19.18 -61.80
C LEU A 301 43.23 -20.12 -61.74
N ASN A 302 43.17 -21.16 -60.90
CA ASN A 302 44.28 -22.09 -60.74
C ASN A 302 44.48 -22.97 -61.99
N GLU A 303 43.38 -23.39 -62.64
CA GLU A 303 43.43 -24.14 -63.89
C GLU A 303 44.05 -23.30 -65.04
N GLU A 304 43.75 -22.00 -65.11
CA GLU A 304 44.32 -21.11 -66.12
C GLU A 304 45.85 -20.93 -65.98
N ILE A 305 46.34 -20.75 -64.75
CA ILE A 305 47.77 -20.57 -64.47
C ILE A 305 48.61 -21.78 -64.92
N GLU A 306 48.12 -23.00 -64.66
CA GLU A 306 48.82 -24.25 -65.03
C GLU A 306 48.99 -24.42 -66.55
N THR A 307 48.03 -23.93 -67.35
CA THR A 307 48.11 -24.03 -68.81
C THR A 307 49.10 -23.06 -69.47
N LEU A 308 49.41 -21.93 -68.83
CA LEU A 308 50.25 -20.87 -69.41
C LEU A 308 51.76 -21.02 -69.14
N LEU A 309 52.14 -21.74 -68.07
CA LEU A 309 53.53 -21.95 -67.62
C LEU A 309 54.50 -22.56 -68.67
N PRO A 310 54.13 -23.60 -69.44
CA PRO A 310 55.03 -24.24 -70.41
C PRO A 310 55.30 -23.37 -71.66
N GLY A 311 54.33 -22.54 -72.04
CA GLY A 311 54.43 -21.67 -73.20
C GLY A 311 55.35 -20.47 -72.96
N ALA A 312 55.29 -19.87 -71.77
CA ALA A 312 56.10 -18.71 -71.40
C ALA A 312 57.60 -19.04 -71.27
N THR A 313 57.94 -20.24 -70.75
CA THR A 313 59.32 -20.69 -70.56
C THR A 313 60.05 -21.01 -71.88
N SER A 314 59.38 -21.69 -72.82
CA SER A 314 59.94 -21.96 -74.17
C SER A 314 60.15 -20.68 -74.98
N ALA A 315 59.21 -19.71 -74.89
CA ALA A 315 59.35 -18.41 -75.54
C ALA A 315 60.54 -17.61 -74.96
N GLY A 316 60.73 -17.62 -73.63
CA GLY A 316 61.86 -16.93 -72.99
C GLY A 316 63.24 -17.46 -73.43
N LEU A 317 63.40 -18.79 -73.49
CA LEU A 317 64.66 -19.42 -73.94
C LEU A 317 64.95 -19.16 -75.42
N ALA A 318 63.93 -19.18 -76.28
CA ALA A 318 64.07 -18.88 -77.70
C ALA A 318 64.59 -17.45 -77.95
N THR A 319 64.05 -16.47 -77.22
CA THR A 319 64.49 -15.07 -77.32
C THR A 319 65.95 -14.91 -76.89
N ALA A 320 66.34 -15.53 -75.76
CA ALA A 320 67.72 -15.46 -75.26
C ALA A 320 68.75 -16.05 -76.26
N TYR A 321 68.42 -17.15 -76.95
CA TYR A 321 69.29 -17.69 -77.99
C TYR A 321 69.33 -16.84 -79.26
N SER A 322 68.22 -16.21 -79.63
CA SER A 322 68.14 -15.28 -80.76
C SER A 322 69.05 -14.06 -80.54
N GLU A 323 68.99 -13.47 -79.36
CA GLU A 323 69.84 -12.35 -78.97
C GLU A 323 71.33 -12.75 -79.00
N MET A 324 71.67 -13.89 -78.40
CA MET A 324 73.06 -14.38 -78.39
C MET A 324 73.59 -14.63 -79.81
N LYS A 325 72.78 -15.23 -80.70
CA LYS A 325 73.12 -15.41 -82.12
C LYS A 325 73.43 -14.08 -82.81
N ALA A 326 72.63 -13.03 -82.56
CA ALA A 326 72.81 -11.72 -83.18
C ALA A 326 74.11 -11.02 -82.74
N THR A 327 74.61 -11.30 -81.52
CA THR A 327 75.88 -10.71 -81.05
C THR A 327 77.11 -11.11 -81.87
N PHE A 328 77.04 -12.19 -82.65
CA PHE A 328 78.15 -12.66 -83.49
C PHE A 328 78.22 -12.00 -84.87
N ASP A 329 77.18 -11.31 -85.35
CA ASP A 329 77.17 -10.67 -86.67
C ASP A 329 78.24 -9.59 -86.82
N ALA A 330 78.41 -8.73 -85.81
CA ALA A 330 79.38 -7.64 -85.83
C ALA A 330 80.84 -8.15 -85.80
N PRO A 331 81.24 -9.08 -84.90
CA PRO A 331 82.55 -9.72 -84.94
C PRO A 331 82.87 -10.41 -86.28
N ILE A 332 81.92 -11.15 -86.85
CA ILE A 332 82.08 -11.81 -88.17
C ILE A 332 82.36 -10.76 -89.26
N LYS A 333 81.55 -9.69 -89.30
CA LYS A 333 81.72 -8.60 -90.28
C LYS A 333 83.05 -7.88 -90.10
N ASN A 334 83.47 -7.67 -88.86
CA ASN A 334 84.73 -7.00 -88.55
C ASN A 334 85.93 -7.87 -88.95
N SER A 335 85.94 -9.16 -88.61
CA SER A 335 86.98 -10.10 -89.03
C SER A 335 87.01 -10.26 -90.57
N THR A 336 85.85 -10.23 -91.23
CA THR A 336 85.76 -10.25 -92.70
C THR A 336 86.39 -9.00 -93.31
N ARG A 337 86.07 -7.81 -92.78
CA ARG A 337 86.68 -6.55 -93.22
C ARG A 337 88.19 -6.54 -92.98
N LEU A 338 88.65 -7.07 -91.85
CA LEU A 338 90.06 -7.13 -91.49
C LEU A 338 90.84 -8.05 -92.43
N PHE A 339 90.24 -9.17 -92.86
CA PHE A 339 90.80 -10.05 -93.88
C PHE A 339 90.91 -9.39 -95.26
N TYR A 340 89.85 -8.74 -95.76
CA TYR A 340 89.94 -8.02 -97.03
C TYR A 340 90.85 -6.80 -96.96
N GLY A 341 90.92 -6.15 -95.80
CA GLY A 341 91.85 -5.07 -95.51
C GLY A 341 93.30 -5.52 -95.55
N SER A 342 93.63 -6.69 -94.98
CA SER A 342 94.99 -7.24 -95.05
C SER A 342 95.37 -7.66 -96.47
N ILE A 343 94.44 -8.22 -97.26
CA ILE A 343 94.68 -8.47 -98.70
C ILE A 343 94.95 -7.15 -99.44
N GLY A 344 94.12 -6.13 -99.22
CA GLY A 344 94.32 -4.81 -99.84
C GLY A 344 95.66 -4.20 -99.45
N LEU A 345 96.09 -4.37 -98.20
CA LEU A 345 97.37 -3.88 -97.71
C LEU A 345 98.55 -4.65 -98.32
N LEU A 346 98.43 -5.96 -98.56
CA LEU A 346 99.43 -6.71 -99.32
C LEU A 346 99.59 -6.16 -100.73
N ILE A 347 98.48 -5.90 -101.43
CA ILE A 347 98.49 -5.36 -102.80
C ILE A 347 99.04 -3.93 -102.83
N ALA A 348 98.64 -3.07 -101.88
CA ALA A 348 99.18 -1.72 -101.77
C ALA A 348 100.67 -1.73 -101.43
N GLY A 349 101.10 -2.63 -100.55
CA GLY A 349 102.50 -2.85 -100.20
C GLY A 349 103.34 -3.27 -101.41
N THR A 350 102.86 -4.21 -102.22
CA THR A 350 103.58 -4.65 -103.42
C THR A 350 103.69 -3.54 -104.47
N ILE A 351 102.68 -2.69 -104.61
CA ILE A 351 102.73 -1.50 -105.49
C ILE A 351 103.73 -0.48 -104.95
N PHE A 352 103.64 -0.13 -103.67
CA PHE A 352 104.52 0.86 -103.02
C PHE A 352 105.99 0.45 -103.08
N PHE A 353 106.28 -0.83 -102.78
CA PHE A 353 107.65 -1.36 -102.79
C PHE A 353 108.22 -1.61 -104.20
N SER A 354 107.43 -1.39 -105.26
CA SER A 354 107.88 -1.47 -106.66
C SER A 354 108.36 -0.12 -107.21
N ILE A 355 108.26 0.96 -106.42
CA ILE A 355 108.68 2.31 -106.81
C ILE A 355 110.16 2.49 -106.45
N GLU A 356 111.01 2.78 -107.43
CA GLU A 356 112.47 2.89 -107.23
C GLU A 356 112.93 4.34 -106.99
N LYS A 357 112.45 5.28 -107.82
CA LYS A 357 112.73 6.72 -107.70
C LYS A 357 111.51 7.52 -108.13
N VAL A 358 111.24 8.60 -107.39
CA VAL A 358 110.20 9.58 -107.71
C VAL A 358 110.89 10.92 -107.99
N ILE A 359 110.80 11.41 -109.23
CA ILE A 359 111.33 12.71 -109.66
C ILE A 359 110.15 13.59 -110.09
N TRP A 360 110.08 14.80 -109.53
CA TRP A 360 108.87 15.63 -109.41
C TRP A 360 108.34 16.27 -110.71
N ASP A 361 108.99 16.05 -111.86
CA ASP A 361 108.66 16.77 -113.11
C ASP A 361 108.46 15.87 -114.35
N SER A 362 108.66 14.54 -114.26
CA SER A 362 108.47 13.67 -115.42
C SER A 362 108.32 12.17 -115.12
N GLY A 363 107.43 11.82 -114.18
CA GLY A 363 106.83 10.48 -114.09
C GLY A 363 107.58 9.43 -113.25
N ILE A 364 106.83 8.42 -112.79
CA ILE A 364 107.28 7.36 -111.87
C ILE A 364 107.91 6.21 -112.68
N THR A 365 109.18 5.87 -112.42
CA THR A 365 109.84 4.69 -112.99
C THR A 365 109.71 3.49 -112.04
N PHE A 366 109.12 2.40 -112.53
CA PHE A 366 108.95 1.16 -111.78
C PHE A 366 110.13 0.21 -112.00
N VAL A 367 110.48 -0.55 -110.96
CA VAL A 367 111.49 -1.61 -111.06
C VAL A 367 110.99 -2.66 -112.06
N ASN A 368 111.82 -3.01 -113.06
CA ASN A 368 111.53 -4.04 -114.04
C ASN A 368 112.41 -5.27 -113.76
N PRO A 369 111.93 -6.27 -113.00
CA PRO A 369 112.77 -7.39 -112.58
C PRO A 369 112.88 -8.44 -113.69
N SER A 370 114.02 -8.47 -114.37
CA SER A 370 114.31 -9.42 -115.46
C SER A 370 114.91 -10.76 -115.00
N ASP A 371 115.18 -10.96 -113.69
CA ASP A 371 115.77 -12.19 -113.15
C ASP A 371 115.10 -12.68 -111.84
N TRP A 372 114.90 -14.00 -111.73
CA TRP A 372 114.24 -14.65 -110.59
C TRP A 372 114.98 -14.47 -109.27
N ASP A 373 116.31 -14.43 -109.29
CA ASP A 373 117.14 -14.24 -108.10
C ASP A 373 116.90 -12.86 -107.45
N THR A 374 116.69 -11.81 -108.26
CA THR A 374 116.41 -10.45 -107.80
C THR A 374 115.02 -10.35 -107.15
N ILE A 375 114.02 -11.04 -107.70
CA ILE A 375 112.66 -11.10 -107.15
C ILE A 375 112.67 -11.80 -105.79
N LEU A 376 113.37 -12.93 -105.67
CA LEU A 376 113.46 -13.72 -104.44
C LEU A 376 114.20 -12.97 -103.33
N LYS A 377 115.35 -12.37 -103.63
CA LYS A 377 116.09 -11.53 -102.66
C LYS A 377 115.27 -10.33 -102.19
N SER A 378 114.53 -9.67 -103.09
CA SER A 378 113.61 -8.57 -102.77
C SER A 378 112.46 -9.02 -101.86
N LEU A 379 111.89 -10.20 -102.12
CA LEU A 379 110.81 -10.77 -101.30
C LEU A 379 111.30 -11.14 -99.89
N VAL A 380 112.49 -11.75 -99.78
CA VAL A 380 113.10 -12.15 -98.50
C VAL A 380 113.51 -10.93 -97.66
N ASN A 381 114.13 -9.91 -98.27
CA ASN A 381 114.46 -8.67 -97.55
C ASN A 381 113.21 -7.92 -97.05
N LYS A 382 112.09 -8.01 -97.80
CA LYS A 382 110.82 -7.35 -97.44
C LYS A 382 109.91 -8.25 -96.60
N LEU A 383 110.32 -9.47 -96.29
CA LEU A 383 109.55 -10.45 -95.51
C LEU A 383 109.15 -9.94 -94.11
N PRO A 384 110.00 -9.16 -93.38
CA PRO A 384 109.59 -8.55 -92.11
C PRO A 384 108.35 -7.63 -92.24
N PHE A 385 108.06 -7.10 -93.43
CA PHE A 385 106.88 -6.26 -93.69
C PHE A 385 105.66 -7.07 -94.13
N TYR A 386 105.83 -8.10 -94.96
CA TYR A 386 104.71 -8.94 -95.43
C TYR A 386 104.25 -9.97 -94.39
N ALA A 387 105.15 -10.48 -93.54
CA ALA A 387 104.81 -11.52 -92.56
C ALA A 387 103.75 -11.08 -91.54
N PRO A 388 103.79 -9.87 -90.94
CA PRO A 388 102.73 -9.39 -90.06
C PRO A 388 101.36 -9.31 -90.74
N VAL A 389 101.33 -8.95 -92.04
CA VAL A 389 100.08 -8.79 -92.81
C VAL A 389 99.48 -10.14 -93.17
N LEU A 390 100.31 -11.12 -93.56
CA LEU A 390 99.89 -12.50 -93.79
C LEU A 390 99.38 -13.15 -92.50
N TRP A 391 100.04 -12.90 -91.36
CA TRP A 391 99.55 -13.34 -90.06
C TRP A 391 98.21 -12.70 -89.71
N LEU A 392 98.03 -11.40 -89.94
CA LEU A 392 96.74 -10.72 -89.76
C LEU A 392 95.64 -11.31 -90.64
N ALA A 393 95.94 -11.64 -91.90
CA ALA A 393 94.98 -12.31 -92.79
C ALA A 393 94.59 -13.70 -92.25
N PHE A 394 95.57 -14.51 -91.85
CA PHE A 394 95.32 -15.84 -91.28
C PHE A 394 94.52 -15.75 -89.97
N TYR A 395 94.89 -14.83 -89.08
CA TYR A 395 94.18 -14.57 -87.82
C TYR A 395 92.73 -14.14 -88.07
N ALA A 396 92.50 -13.23 -89.03
CA ALA A 396 91.17 -12.78 -89.39
C ALA A 396 90.28 -13.90 -89.93
N THR A 397 90.82 -14.76 -90.81
CA THR A 397 90.11 -15.91 -91.36
C THR A 397 89.72 -16.91 -90.28
N LYS A 398 90.66 -17.30 -89.41
CA LYS A 398 90.39 -18.24 -88.32
C LYS A 398 89.36 -17.69 -87.35
N ARG A 399 89.47 -16.41 -86.98
CA ARG A 399 88.52 -15.79 -86.05
C ARG A 399 87.12 -15.64 -86.65
N ARG A 400 87.04 -15.42 -87.96
CA ARG A 400 85.77 -15.39 -88.71
C ARG A 400 85.08 -16.76 -88.71
N SER A 401 85.79 -17.86 -88.95
CA SER A 401 85.18 -19.20 -88.95
C SER A 401 84.71 -19.62 -87.56
N GLU A 402 85.46 -19.28 -86.51
CA GLU A 402 85.06 -19.48 -85.11
C GLU A 402 83.72 -18.80 -84.78
N PHE A 403 83.56 -17.52 -85.15
CA PHE A 403 82.32 -16.79 -84.87
C PHE A 403 81.13 -17.27 -85.70
N HIS A 404 81.33 -17.60 -86.98
CA HIS A 404 80.26 -18.18 -87.81
C HIS A 404 79.74 -19.49 -87.24
N ARG A 405 80.62 -20.34 -86.69
CA ARG A 405 80.22 -21.60 -86.08
C ARG A 405 79.40 -21.40 -84.82
N LEU A 406 79.87 -20.54 -83.92
CA LEU A 406 79.11 -20.17 -82.71
C LEU A 406 77.72 -19.63 -83.08
N GLN A 407 77.64 -18.80 -84.11
CA GLN A 407 76.36 -18.28 -84.60
C GLN A 407 75.42 -19.39 -85.09
N GLN A 408 75.91 -20.37 -85.85
CA GLN A 408 75.12 -21.51 -86.33
C GLN A 408 74.63 -22.40 -85.18
N GLU A 409 75.48 -22.64 -84.17
CA GLU A 409 75.11 -23.40 -82.97
C GLU A 409 73.98 -22.71 -82.20
N TYR A 410 74.07 -21.39 -81.95
CA TYR A 410 73.00 -20.66 -81.29
C TYR A 410 71.72 -20.56 -82.15
N ALA A 411 71.86 -20.48 -83.48
CA ALA A 411 70.71 -20.53 -84.39
C ALA A 411 69.98 -21.89 -84.31
N HIS A 412 70.72 -22.99 -84.18
CA HIS A 412 70.14 -24.31 -83.97
C HIS A 412 69.44 -24.41 -82.61
N LYS A 413 70.04 -23.86 -81.54
CA LYS A 413 69.43 -23.79 -80.20
C LYS A 413 68.16 -22.93 -80.17
N GLU A 414 68.16 -21.80 -80.86
CA GLU A 414 66.98 -20.94 -81.04
C GLU A 414 65.84 -21.69 -81.75
N ALA A 415 66.14 -22.35 -82.87
CA ALA A 415 65.14 -23.13 -83.62
C ALA A 415 64.56 -24.27 -82.77
N PHE A 416 65.41 -24.98 -82.04
CA PHE A 416 64.99 -26.03 -81.11
C PHE A 416 64.08 -25.46 -80.01
N ALA A 417 64.46 -24.37 -79.35
CA ALA A 417 63.67 -23.75 -78.29
C ALA A 417 62.29 -23.25 -78.76
N LYS A 418 62.19 -22.70 -79.98
CA LYS A 418 60.91 -22.29 -80.60
C LYS A 418 60.01 -23.48 -80.92
N SER A 419 60.60 -24.57 -81.41
CA SER A 419 59.86 -25.77 -81.81
C SER A 419 59.48 -26.69 -80.64
N TYR A 420 60.16 -26.56 -79.49
CA TYR A 420 59.97 -27.40 -78.31
C TYR A 420 58.51 -27.44 -77.82
N LYS A 421 57.83 -26.29 -77.76
CA LYS A 421 56.40 -26.22 -77.40
C LYS A 421 55.54 -27.07 -78.32
N ASN A 422 55.78 -26.99 -79.63
CA ASN A 422 55.01 -27.75 -80.62
C ASN A 422 55.30 -29.24 -80.54
N TYR A 423 56.54 -29.67 -80.27
CA TYR A 423 56.86 -31.08 -80.05
C TYR A 423 56.25 -31.62 -78.76
N LYS A 424 56.26 -30.83 -77.67
CA LYS A 424 55.60 -31.20 -76.41
C LYS A 424 54.08 -31.34 -76.60
N GLN A 425 53.47 -30.42 -77.34
CA GLN A 425 52.05 -30.45 -77.68
C GLN A 425 51.72 -31.70 -78.53
N GLN A 426 52.46 -31.96 -79.61
CA GLN A 426 52.28 -33.14 -80.47
C GLN A 426 52.43 -34.46 -79.70
N LEU A 427 53.33 -34.53 -78.70
CA LEU A 427 53.50 -35.69 -77.83
C LEU A 427 52.39 -35.85 -76.78
N GLN A 428 51.69 -34.77 -76.42
CA GLN A 428 50.52 -34.83 -75.54
C GLN A 428 49.25 -35.18 -76.32
N ASP A 429 49.18 -34.81 -77.60
CA ASP A 429 48.04 -35.07 -78.48
C ASP A 429 48.07 -36.47 -79.13
N LEU A 430 49.20 -37.18 -79.09
CA LEU A 430 49.30 -38.59 -79.47
C LEU A 430 48.80 -39.48 -78.31
N GLU A 431 47.60 -40.06 -78.45
CA GLU A 431 47.03 -41.01 -77.49
C GLU A 431 47.89 -42.28 -77.39
N GLY A 432 48.76 -42.33 -76.39
CA GLY A 432 49.63 -43.45 -76.09
C GLY A 432 50.81 -42.97 -75.27
N SER A 433 50.69 -43.07 -73.95
CA SER A 433 51.67 -42.63 -72.96
C SER A 433 52.96 -43.45 -72.99
N ASP A 434 53.80 -43.26 -74.01
CA ASP A 434 55.23 -43.56 -73.87
C ASP A 434 55.87 -42.39 -73.11
N THR A 435 55.73 -42.46 -71.78
CA THR A 435 56.45 -41.60 -70.82
C THR A 435 57.95 -41.60 -71.12
N ASP A 436 58.45 -42.69 -71.69
CA ASP A 436 59.82 -42.84 -72.18
C ASP A 436 60.14 -41.88 -73.34
N LEU A 437 59.23 -41.64 -74.30
CA LEU A 437 59.45 -40.68 -75.40
C LEU A 437 59.43 -39.23 -74.91
N GLN A 438 58.53 -38.88 -73.98
CA GLN A 438 58.52 -37.55 -73.37
C GLN A 438 59.78 -37.31 -72.52
N THR A 439 60.21 -38.33 -71.77
CA THR A 439 61.44 -38.30 -70.99
C THR A 439 62.66 -38.23 -71.91
N GLU A 440 62.68 -38.96 -73.02
CA GLU A 440 63.74 -38.91 -74.02
C GLU A 440 63.80 -37.53 -74.71
N LEU A 441 62.66 -36.94 -75.06
CA LEU A 441 62.60 -35.58 -75.63
C LEU A 441 63.13 -34.53 -74.63
N ILE A 442 62.73 -34.61 -73.36
CA ILE A 442 63.25 -33.72 -72.30
C ILE A 442 64.76 -33.96 -72.10
N LYS A 443 65.21 -35.22 -72.09
CA LYS A 443 66.64 -35.57 -71.94
C LYS A 443 67.47 -35.05 -73.11
N LYS A 444 67.02 -35.23 -74.35
CA LYS A 444 67.64 -34.66 -75.56
C LYS A 444 67.61 -33.13 -75.56
N ALA A 445 66.55 -32.51 -75.04
CA ALA A 445 66.46 -31.06 -74.88
C ALA A 445 67.47 -30.52 -73.85
N ILE A 446 67.58 -31.19 -72.70
CA ILE A 446 68.57 -30.87 -71.67
C ILE A 446 69.98 -31.08 -72.21
N ASP A 447 70.25 -32.19 -72.91
CA ASP A 447 71.54 -32.47 -73.54
C ASP A 447 71.90 -31.40 -74.59
N ALA A 448 70.96 -30.96 -75.42
CA ALA A 448 71.17 -29.91 -76.42
C ALA A 448 71.44 -28.53 -75.79
N ILE A 449 70.78 -28.22 -74.67
CA ILE A 449 71.01 -26.98 -73.92
C ILE A 449 72.36 -27.03 -73.19
N ALA A 450 72.68 -28.16 -72.54
CA ALA A 450 73.90 -28.41 -71.77
C ALA A 450 75.15 -28.56 -72.65
N TYR A 451 74.99 -28.92 -73.94
CA TYR A 451 76.10 -29.00 -74.88
C TYR A 451 76.79 -27.63 -75.05
N ASN A 452 78.04 -27.53 -74.60
CA ASN A 452 78.76 -26.27 -74.54
C ASN A 452 79.29 -25.88 -75.92
N ALA A 453 78.87 -24.71 -76.43
CA ALA A 453 79.27 -24.20 -77.73
C ALA A 453 80.80 -24.04 -77.87
N SER A 454 81.54 -23.88 -76.75
CA SER A 454 83.00 -23.78 -76.76
C SER A 454 83.72 -25.10 -77.07
N GLN A 455 83.13 -26.26 -76.80
CA GLN A 455 83.74 -27.57 -77.11
C GLN A 455 83.85 -27.81 -78.62
N THR A 456 83.07 -27.08 -79.41
CA THR A 456 83.12 -27.14 -80.87
C THR A 456 84.40 -26.45 -81.41
N LEU A 457 84.92 -25.43 -80.74
CA LEU A 457 86.11 -24.69 -81.19
C LEU A 457 87.42 -25.51 -81.13
N ASP A 458 87.53 -26.50 -80.25
CA ASP A 458 88.81 -27.14 -79.90
C ASP A 458 89.18 -28.36 -80.77
N LYS A 459 88.32 -28.76 -81.72
CA LYS A 459 88.61 -29.87 -82.64
C LYS A 459 89.25 -29.36 -83.94
N LYS A 460 90.52 -29.76 -84.17
CA LYS A 460 91.29 -29.55 -85.41
C LYS A 460 90.48 -29.93 -86.65
N HIS A 461 89.90 -28.95 -87.32
CA HIS A 461 89.19 -29.14 -88.58
C HIS A 461 89.69 -28.15 -89.63
N GLY A 462 90.43 -28.68 -90.60
CA GLY A 462 90.06 -28.60 -92.01
C GLY A 462 90.16 -27.29 -92.77
N ASP A 463 90.54 -26.15 -92.19
CA ASP A 463 90.84 -24.94 -92.97
C ASP A 463 92.23 -25.08 -93.64
N LYS A 464 92.35 -26.00 -94.60
CA LYS A 464 93.56 -26.12 -95.44
C LYS A 464 93.59 -24.95 -96.43
N MET A 465 94.72 -24.23 -96.47
CA MET A 465 94.91 -23.10 -97.38
C MET A 465 94.99 -23.61 -98.84
N PRO A 466 94.42 -22.92 -99.85
CA PRO A 466 94.41 -23.38 -101.25
C PRO A 466 95.78 -23.76 -101.82
N ILE A 467 96.86 -23.14 -101.34
CA ILE A 467 98.23 -23.41 -101.77
C ILE A 467 98.74 -24.76 -101.22
N GLN A 468 98.29 -25.19 -100.04
CA GLN A 468 98.68 -26.49 -99.46
C GLN A 468 98.10 -27.67 -100.25
N GLU A 469 96.88 -27.56 -100.79
CA GLU A 469 96.31 -28.57 -101.70
C GLU A 469 97.06 -28.66 -103.04
N ILE A 470 97.56 -27.53 -103.57
CA ILE A 470 98.31 -27.50 -104.83
C ILE A 470 99.71 -28.10 -104.66
N ILE A 471 100.39 -27.81 -103.54
CA ILE A 471 101.72 -28.38 -103.25
C ILE A 471 101.62 -29.89 -103.02
N GLU A 472 100.66 -30.39 -102.23
CA GLU A 472 100.46 -31.84 -102.04
C GLU A 472 100.22 -32.55 -103.39
N LYS A 473 99.33 -32.01 -104.25
CA LYS A 473 99.08 -32.58 -105.59
C LYS A 473 100.30 -32.56 -106.52
N THR A 474 101.18 -31.56 -106.41
CA THR A 474 102.34 -31.42 -107.30
C THR A 474 103.51 -32.30 -106.82
N VAL A 475 103.70 -32.41 -105.51
CA VAL A 475 104.69 -33.30 -104.89
C VAL A 475 104.34 -34.77 -105.16
N ASP A 476 103.07 -35.17 -105.01
CA ASP A 476 102.63 -36.54 -105.31
C ASP A 476 102.79 -36.91 -106.81
N LYS A 477 102.61 -35.95 -107.71
CA LYS A 477 102.81 -36.15 -109.17
C LYS A 477 104.29 -36.27 -109.56
N SER A 478 105.18 -35.61 -108.81
CA SER A 478 106.63 -35.65 -109.04
C SER A 478 107.24 -36.96 -108.53
N ILE A 479 106.78 -37.44 -107.37
CA ILE A 479 107.22 -38.71 -106.75
C ILE A 479 106.76 -39.93 -107.57
N SER A 480 105.58 -39.87 -108.20
CA SER A 480 105.11 -40.93 -109.12
C SER A 480 105.85 -40.96 -110.47
N THR A 481 106.42 -39.85 -110.92
CA THR A 481 107.21 -39.78 -112.18
C THR A 481 108.65 -40.27 -111.98
N ILE A 482 109.26 -40.00 -110.81
CA ILE A 482 110.63 -40.48 -110.50
C ILE A 482 110.67 -41.99 -110.22
N SER A 483 109.58 -42.55 -109.69
CA SER A 483 109.45 -44.00 -109.44
C SER A 483 109.18 -44.84 -110.70
N SER A 484 108.73 -44.22 -111.80
CA SER A 484 108.47 -44.90 -113.08
C SER A 484 109.68 -44.95 -114.03
N ILE A 485 110.68 -44.09 -113.85
CA ILE A 485 111.92 -44.09 -114.67
C ILE A 485 112.96 -45.11 -114.15
N LYS A 486 112.88 -45.53 -112.88
CA LYS A 486 113.85 -46.47 -112.26
C LYS A 486 113.51 -47.96 -112.40
N LYS A 487 112.43 -48.31 -113.13
CA LYS A 487 111.92 -49.69 -113.29
C LYS A 487 111.92 -50.21 -114.74
N GLY A 488 112.67 -49.57 -115.63
CA GLY A 488 112.67 -49.87 -117.07
C GLY A 488 114.04 -50.19 -117.68
N GLU A 489 114.83 -51.07 -117.07
CA GLU A 489 115.88 -51.87 -117.73
C GLU A 489 115.92 -53.26 -117.07
N SER A 490 115.53 -54.29 -117.83
CA SER A 490 115.56 -55.74 -117.52
C SER A 490 116.93 -56.35 -117.86
N PRO A 491 117.26 -57.61 -117.54
CA PRO A 491 116.42 -58.74 -117.09
C PRO A 491 116.72 -59.31 -115.70
#